data_AF-A0A258QVG5-F1
#
_entry.id   AF-A0A258QVG5-F1
#
_cell.length_a   1.000
_cell.length_b   1.000
_cell.length_c   1.000
_cell.angle_alpha   90.00
_cell.angle_beta   90.00
_cell.angle_gamma   90.00
#
_symmetry.space_group_name_H-M   'P 1'
#
loop_
_entity.id
_entity.type
_entity.pdbx_description
1 polymer ?
#
loop_
_entity_poly.entity_id
_entity_poly.type
_entity_poly.pdbx_seq_one_letter_code
_entity_poly.pdbx_strand_id
1 'polypeptide(L)'
;GANDRDDIAVGLPLPPALGKLRLGFFIPADSGINAIAAVSPAEAARSVPTTLRPQLEAITALAVRLGLRPAVFGALLWQHLTELAYLRPGSDIDLLWPAPRPDRLDELLEDLAALDAAGPARLDGEIVLPAGEAVNWRELHGALRRRAGRRSRPPMPTGSARWRRMRCLPNWTPGRSPASSARSTMAAMTTWITERSCAALPRSAPFTPSSPSRVRAMPT
;
A
#
# COMPACT_ATOMS: atom_id res chain seq x y z
N GLY A 1 10.79 40.30 12.53
CA GLY A 1 9.32 40.38 12.45
C GLY A 1 8.77 39.00 12.72
N ALA A 2 7.70 38.91 13.52
CA ALA A 2 6.99 37.68 13.88
C ALA A 2 6.57 36.89 12.62
N ASN A 3 6.59 35.55 12.52
CA ASN A 3 6.66 34.45 13.47
C ASN A 3 7.25 33.22 12.73
N ASP A 4 8.58 33.03 12.74
CA ASP A 4 9.31 31.97 12.00
C ASP A 4 9.03 30.52 12.51
N ARG A 5 8.03 30.34 13.38
CA ARG A 5 7.77 29.08 14.09
C ARG A 5 6.57 28.29 13.56
N ASP A 6 5.74 28.89 12.72
CA ASP A 6 4.51 28.24 12.21
C ASP A 6 4.46 28.14 10.68
N ASP A 7 5.45 28.63 9.95
CA ASP A 7 5.46 28.54 8.49
C ASP A 7 5.55 27.08 8.01
N ILE A 8 4.77 26.77 6.98
CA ILE A 8 4.68 25.46 6.36
C ILE A 8 5.67 25.42 5.19
N ALA A 9 6.69 24.56 5.30
CA ALA A 9 7.60 24.30 4.20
C ALA A 9 6.90 23.45 3.12
N VAL A 10 6.86 23.96 1.89
CA VAL A 10 6.28 23.27 0.73
C VAL A 10 7.29 23.17 -0.41
N GLY A 11 7.10 22.17 -1.27
CA GLY A 11 7.91 21.96 -2.47
C GLY A 11 7.05 21.93 -3.73
N LEU A 12 7.43 22.71 -4.74
CA LEU A 12 6.85 22.66 -6.08
C LEU A 12 7.82 21.94 -7.03
N PRO A 13 7.48 20.74 -7.54
CA PRO A 13 8.28 20.11 -8.57
C PRO A 13 8.03 20.79 -9.92
N LEU A 14 9.10 21.19 -10.59
CA LEU A 14 9.01 21.66 -11.96
C LEU A 14 8.85 20.48 -12.94
N PRO A 15 8.22 20.69 -14.10
CA PRO A 15 8.24 19.74 -15.19
C PRO A 15 9.69 19.33 -15.49
N PRO A 16 9.97 18.04 -15.80
CA PRO A 16 11.31 17.57 -16.10
C PRO A 16 12.01 18.32 -17.23
N ALA A 17 11.25 18.86 -18.19
CA ALA A 17 11.77 19.71 -19.27
C ALA A 17 12.48 20.98 -18.74
N LEU A 18 12.15 21.41 -17.53
CA LEU A 18 12.79 22.54 -16.82
C LEU A 18 13.90 22.08 -15.86
N GLY A 19 14.45 20.87 -16.04
CA GLY A 19 15.68 20.44 -15.35
C GLY A 19 15.48 19.59 -14.07
N LYS A 20 14.32 18.93 -13.89
CA LYS A 20 13.99 18.12 -12.68
C LYS A 20 14.19 18.87 -11.34
N LEU A 21 13.98 20.18 -11.36
CA LEU A 21 14.14 21.03 -10.19
C LEU A 21 12.93 20.92 -9.24
N ARG A 22 13.16 21.12 -7.94
CA ARG A 22 12.12 21.32 -6.93
C ARG A 22 12.35 22.67 -6.27
N LEU A 23 11.36 23.56 -6.36
CA LEU A 23 11.40 24.87 -5.70
C LEU A 23 10.84 24.73 -4.29
N GLY A 24 11.57 25.19 -3.29
CA GLY A 24 11.12 25.24 -1.90
C GLY A 24 10.51 26.59 -1.56
N PHE A 25 9.39 26.59 -0.85
CA PHE A 25 8.75 27.80 -0.33
C PHE A 25 8.39 27.61 1.14
N PHE A 26 8.30 28.71 1.86
CA PHE A 26 7.62 28.77 3.16
C PHE A 26 6.32 29.53 2.95
N ILE A 27 5.22 28.92 3.40
CA ILE A 27 3.88 29.50 3.34
C ILE A 27 3.43 29.75 4.77
N PRO A 28 2.90 30.95 5.11
CA PRO A 28 2.36 31.21 6.44
C PRO A 28 1.29 30.18 6.84
N ALA A 29 1.32 29.67 8.09
CA ALA A 29 0.36 28.67 8.55
C ALA A 29 -1.12 29.11 8.50
N ASP A 30 -1.36 30.43 8.56
CA ASP A 30 -2.68 31.03 8.44
C ASP A 30 -3.12 31.22 6.98
N SER A 31 -2.28 30.86 6.01
CA SER A 31 -2.66 30.78 4.61
C SER A 31 -3.73 29.72 4.43
N GLY A 32 -4.80 30.05 3.71
CA GLY A 32 -5.86 29.08 3.39
C GLY A 32 -5.32 27.92 2.55
N ILE A 33 -5.11 26.77 3.17
CA ILE A 33 -4.74 25.53 2.47
C ILE A 33 -6.02 24.80 2.08
N ASN A 34 -6.28 24.75 0.78
CA ASN A 34 -7.35 23.93 0.22
C ASN A 34 -6.77 22.59 -0.24
N ALA A 35 -7.27 21.50 0.34
CA ALA A 35 -7.00 20.18 -0.19
C ALA A 35 -7.72 20.01 -1.54
N ILE A 36 -6.99 19.52 -2.54
CA ILE A 36 -7.59 19.05 -3.77
C ILE A 36 -8.18 17.66 -3.57
N ALA A 37 -9.25 17.35 -4.30
CA ALA A 37 -9.77 15.99 -4.33
C ALA A 37 -8.71 15.02 -4.87
N ALA A 38 -8.69 13.81 -4.32
CA ALA A 38 -7.83 12.74 -4.81
C ALA A 38 -8.18 12.41 -6.27
N VAL A 39 -7.17 12.38 -7.14
CA VAL A 39 -7.35 12.06 -8.55
C VAL A 39 -7.33 10.54 -8.73
N SER A 40 -8.42 9.98 -9.24
CA SER A 40 -8.51 8.55 -9.50
C SER A 40 -7.69 8.12 -10.74
N PRO A 41 -7.28 6.83 -10.84
CA PRO A 41 -6.66 6.31 -12.07
C PRO A 41 -7.53 6.50 -13.31
N ALA A 42 -8.86 6.43 -13.17
CA ALA A 42 -9.81 6.65 -14.26
C ALA A 42 -9.78 8.09 -14.77
N GLU A 43 -9.73 9.08 -13.87
CA GLU A 43 -9.63 10.49 -14.24
C GLU A 43 -8.27 10.81 -14.87
N ALA A 44 -7.20 10.26 -14.30
CA ALA A 44 -5.83 10.45 -14.77
C ALA A 44 -5.55 9.77 -16.13
N ALA A 45 -6.37 8.79 -16.55
CA ALA A 45 -6.20 8.09 -17.82
C ALA A 45 -6.28 9.02 -19.05
N ARG A 46 -6.95 10.18 -18.92
CA ARG A 46 -7.00 11.21 -19.97
C ARG A 46 -5.67 11.94 -20.13
N SER A 47 -4.85 11.96 -19.08
CA SER A 47 -3.60 12.71 -19.01
C SER A 47 -2.37 11.85 -19.31
N VAL A 48 -2.50 10.53 -19.52
CA VAL A 48 -1.37 9.65 -19.88
C VAL A 48 -1.19 9.49 -21.39
N PRO A 49 0.03 9.16 -21.86
CA PRO A 49 0.25 8.65 -23.21
C PRO A 49 -0.68 7.46 -23.53
N THR A 50 -1.08 7.33 -24.79
CA THR A 50 -1.99 6.27 -25.25
C THR A 50 -1.51 4.87 -24.91
N THR A 51 -0.19 4.65 -24.87
CA THR A 51 0.43 3.38 -24.48
C THR A 51 0.15 2.97 -23.04
N LEU A 52 -0.07 3.93 -22.12
CA LEU A 52 -0.33 3.65 -20.70
C LEU A 52 -1.82 3.53 -20.37
N ARG A 53 -2.72 3.95 -21.27
CA ARG A 53 -4.17 3.94 -21.03
C ARG A 53 -4.71 2.55 -20.66
N PRO A 54 -4.37 1.46 -21.39
CA PRO A 54 -4.87 0.13 -21.03
C PRO A 54 -4.45 -0.32 -19.63
N GLN A 55 -3.25 0.08 -19.18
CA GLN A 55 -2.77 -0.25 -17.84
C GLN A 55 -3.56 0.49 -16.76
N LEU A 56 -3.87 1.79 -16.96
CA LEU A 56 -4.71 2.58 -16.04
C LEU A 56 -6.16 2.09 -16.02
N GLU A 57 -6.69 1.63 -17.15
CA GLU A 57 -8.00 0.99 -17.24
C GLU A 57 -8.04 -0.31 -16.44
N ALA A 58 -7.00 -1.15 -16.55
CA ALA A 58 -6.88 -2.38 -15.77
C ALA A 58 -6.75 -2.12 -14.26
N ILE A 59 -5.99 -1.09 -13.87
CA ILE A 59 -5.93 -0.60 -12.47
C ILE A 59 -7.31 -0.14 -11.99
N THR A 60 -8.04 0.58 -12.82
CA THR A 60 -9.40 1.05 -12.52
C THR A 60 -10.35 -0.14 -12.33
N ALA A 61 -10.26 -1.16 -13.19
CA ALA A 61 -11.05 -2.37 -13.07
C ALA A 61 -10.73 -3.15 -11.78
N LEU A 62 -9.46 -3.24 -11.39
CA LEU A 62 -9.03 -3.81 -10.10
C LEU A 62 -9.65 -3.03 -8.93
N ALA A 63 -9.57 -1.71 -8.96
CA ALA A 63 -10.15 -0.86 -7.92
C ALA A 63 -11.66 -1.08 -7.76
N VAL A 64 -12.40 -1.13 -8.87
CA VAL A 64 -13.84 -1.41 -8.87
C VAL A 64 -14.12 -2.81 -8.30
N ARG A 65 -13.40 -3.84 -8.75
CA ARG A 65 -13.58 -5.22 -8.28
C ARG A 65 -13.34 -5.36 -6.78
N LEU A 66 -12.37 -4.64 -6.22
CA LEU A 66 -12.05 -4.67 -4.80
C LEU A 66 -12.88 -3.68 -3.97
N GLY A 67 -13.69 -2.83 -4.61
CA GLY A 67 -14.42 -1.76 -3.94
C GLY A 67 -13.51 -0.71 -3.31
N LEU A 68 -12.33 -0.48 -3.90
CA LEU A 68 -11.32 0.47 -3.44
C LEU A 68 -11.32 1.73 -4.29
N ARG A 69 -10.81 2.82 -3.71
CA ARG A 69 -10.64 4.11 -4.37
C ARG A 69 -9.18 4.53 -4.29
N PRO A 70 -8.30 3.97 -5.14
CA PRO A 70 -6.92 4.42 -5.20
C PRO A 70 -6.84 5.82 -5.79
N ALA A 71 -5.73 6.51 -5.48
CA ALA A 71 -5.42 7.82 -6.01
C ALA A 71 -4.05 7.81 -6.70
N VAL A 72 -3.90 8.57 -7.78
CA VAL A 72 -2.59 8.81 -8.38
C VAL A 72 -1.84 9.86 -7.57
N PHE A 73 -0.53 9.70 -7.44
CA PHE A 73 0.36 10.73 -6.90
C PHE A 73 1.59 10.90 -7.80
N GLY A 74 2.56 11.69 -7.36
CA GLY A 74 3.83 11.84 -8.08
C GLY A 74 3.65 12.48 -9.47
N ALA A 75 4.44 12.02 -10.44
CA ALA A 75 4.53 12.66 -11.76
C ALA A 75 3.20 12.66 -12.53
N LEU A 76 2.41 11.58 -12.42
CA LEU A 76 1.12 11.49 -13.08
C LEU A 76 0.12 12.52 -12.51
N LEU A 77 0.09 12.68 -11.18
CA LEU A 77 -0.75 13.70 -10.56
C LEU A 77 -0.38 15.10 -11.04
N TRP A 78 0.91 15.44 -11.06
CA TRP A 78 1.36 16.75 -11.55
C TRP A 78 1.02 16.99 -13.02
N GLN A 79 1.18 15.97 -13.87
CA GLN A 79 0.76 16.05 -15.27
C GLN A 79 -0.75 16.29 -15.41
N HIS A 80 -1.55 15.62 -14.59
CA HIS A 80 -3.00 15.80 -14.60
C HIS A 80 -3.41 17.22 -14.18
N LEU A 81 -2.82 17.73 -13.10
CA LEU A 81 -3.19 19.02 -12.52
C LEU A 81 -2.70 20.23 -13.33
N THR A 82 -1.53 20.11 -13.96
CA THR A 82 -0.90 21.24 -14.67
C THR A 82 -1.04 21.16 -16.18
N GLU A 83 -1.46 20.00 -16.71
CA GLU A 83 -1.45 19.67 -18.15
C GLU A 83 -0.06 19.72 -18.81
N LEU A 84 1.00 19.89 -18.01
CA LEU A 84 2.39 19.86 -18.48
C LEU A 84 2.94 18.45 -18.48
N ALA A 85 3.93 18.18 -19.35
CA ALA A 85 4.58 16.87 -19.40
C ALA A 85 5.48 16.64 -18.17
N TYR A 86 5.01 15.83 -17.22
CA TYR A 86 5.79 15.31 -16.09
C TYR A 86 6.24 13.87 -16.30
N LEU A 87 5.43 13.07 -17.03
CA LEU A 87 5.79 11.71 -17.41
C LEU A 87 6.84 11.73 -18.52
N ARG A 88 7.82 10.83 -18.40
CA ARG A 88 8.84 10.51 -19.39
C ARG A 88 8.83 9.02 -19.71
N PRO A 89 9.43 8.57 -20.83
CA PRO A 89 9.67 7.14 -21.05
C PRO A 89 10.34 6.49 -19.82
N GLY A 90 9.78 5.37 -19.37
CA GLY A 90 10.24 4.66 -18.16
C GLY A 90 9.86 5.31 -16.83
N SER A 91 8.91 6.25 -16.80
CA SER A 91 8.35 6.73 -15.54
C SER A 91 7.45 5.67 -14.92
N ASP A 92 7.48 5.61 -13.60
CA ASP A 92 6.58 4.76 -12.82
C ASP A 92 5.18 5.38 -12.73
N ILE A 93 4.19 4.54 -12.47
CA ILE A 93 2.84 4.96 -12.09
C ILE A 93 2.69 4.80 -10.58
N ASP A 94 2.72 5.95 -9.91
CA ASP A 94 2.65 6.09 -8.46
C ASP A 94 1.19 6.10 -7.98
N LEU A 95 0.81 5.12 -7.15
CA LEU A 95 -0.55 4.93 -6.64
C LEU A 95 -0.62 4.84 -5.11
N LEU A 96 -1.60 5.53 -4.53
CA LEU A 96 -2.01 5.34 -3.14
C LEU A 96 -3.25 4.47 -3.10
N TRP A 97 -3.13 3.28 -2.50
CA TRP A 97 -4.23 2.35 -2.32
C TRP A 97 -4.73 2.39 -0.88
N PRO A 98 -6.03 2.60 -0.63
CA PRO A 98 -6.55 2.37 0.71
C PRO A 98 -6.39 0.89 1.09
N ALA A 99 -6.03 0.62 2.34
CA ALA A 99 -5.92 -0.73 2.85
C ALA A 99 -7.25 -1.47 2.66
N PRO A 100 -7.27 -2.62 1.97
CA PRO A 100 -8.49 -3.38 1.80
C PRO A 100 -8.89 -4.03 3.14
N ARG A 101 -9.99 -4.77 3.13
CA ARG A 101 -10.23 -5.71 4.25
C ARG A 101 -9.09 -6.72 4.32
N PRO A 102 -8.68 -7.19 5.53
CA PRO A 102 -7.53 -8.08 5.68
C PRO A 102 -7.56 -9.35 4.81
N ASP A 103 -8.75 -9.92 4.60
CA ASP A 103 -9.01 -11.10 3.76
C ASP A 103 -8.80 -10.86 2.25
N ARG A 104 -8.71 -9.60 1.83
CA ARG A 104 -8.54 -9.17 0.43
C ARG A 104 -7.14 -8.60 0.17
N LEU A 105 -6.27 -8.56 1.18
CA LEU A 105 -4.94 -7.97 1.05
C LEU A 105 -4.05 -8.78 0.10
N ASP A 106 -4.02 -10.10 0.25
CA ASP A 106 -3.21 -10.97 -0.63
C ASP A 106 -3.69 -10.87 -2.10
N GLU A 107 -5.01 -10.78 -2.32
CA GLU A 107 -5.59 -10.58 -3.66
C GLU A 107 -5.14 -9.25 -4.27
N LEU A 108 -5.25 -8.14 -3.52
CA LEU A 108 -4.76 -6.84 -3.99
C LEU A 108 -3.27 -6.90 -4.39
N LEU A 109 -2.42 -7.52 -3.55
CA LEU A 109 -0.98 -7.54 -3.78
C LEU A 109 -0.56 -8.43 -4.96
N GLU A 110 -1.18 -9.60 -5.10
CA GLU A 110 -0.92 -10.48 -6.26
C GLU A 110 -1.44 -9.85 -7.56
N ASP A 111 -2.62 -9.21 -7.53
CA ASP A 111 -3.16 -8.52 -8.70
C ASP A 111 -2.31 -7.29 -9.09
N LEU A 112 -1.81 -6.52 -8.12
CA LEU A 112 -0.86 -5.42 -8.39
C LEU A 112 0.42 -5.95 -9.03
N ALA A 113 0.97 -7.06 -8.54
CA ALA A 113 2.14 -7.69 -9.12
C ALA A 113 1.89 -8.18 -10.56
N ALA A 114 0.70 -8.73 -10.83
CA ALA A 114 0.31 -9.16 -12.17
C ALA A 114 0.15 -7.98 -13.14
N LEU A 115 -0.51 -6.90 -12.71
CA LEU A 115 -0.66 -5.68 -13.51
C LEU A 115 0.67 -4.98 -13.77
N ASP A 116 1.57 -4.98 -12.79
CA ASP A 116 2.92 -4.46 -12.92
C ASP A 116 3.73 -5.25 -13.95
N ALA A 117 3.66 -6.59 -13.90
CA ALA A 117 4.39 -7.45 -14.83
C ALA A 117 3.84 -7.39 -16.27
N ALA A 118 2.52 -7.20 -16.43
CA ALA A 118 1.87 -7.16 -17.74
C ALA A 118 1.92 -5.78 -18.41
N GLY A 119 2.10 -4.72 -17.63
CA GLY A 119 1.98 -3.36 -18.10
C GLY A 119 3.28 -2.74 -18.62
N PRO A 120 3.19 -1.70 -19.47
CA PRO A 120 4.36 -1.02 -20.02
C PRO A 120 5.09 -0.12 -19.02
N ALA A 121 4.45 0.33 -17.94
CA ALA A 121 5.06 1.11 -16.87
C ALA A 121 5.12 0.31 -15.57
N ARG A 122 6.18 0.51 -14.80
CA ARG A 122 6.28 -0.05 -13.45
C ARG A 122 5.24 0.61 -12.54
N LEU A 123 4.55 -0.18 -11.73
CA LEU A 123 3.63 0.31 -10.71
C LEU A 123 4.38 0.52 -9.39
N ASP A 124 4.29 1.71 -8.81
CA ASP A 124 4.86 2.01 -7.50
C ASP A 124 3.81 2.64 -6.59
N GLY A 125 4.14 2.76 -5.31
CA GLY A 125 3.31 3.43 -4.33
C GLY A 125 2.96 2.57 -3.13
N GLU A 126 1.90 2.95 -2.44
CA GLU A 126 1.71 2.59 -1.05
C GLU A 126 0.30 2.09 -0.74
N ILE A 127 0.21 1.19 0.24
CA ILE A 127 -1.03 0.82 0.92
C ILE A 127 -1.19 1.72 2.14
N VAL A 128 -2.22 2.56 2.14
CA VAL A 128 -2.54 3.54 3.20
C VAL A 128 -3.52 2.92 4.20
N LEU A 129 -3.08 2.82 5.46
CA LEU A 129 -3.86 2.32 6.58
C LEU A 129 -4.88 3.37 7.06
N PRO A 130 -5.94 2.96 7.80
CA PRO A 130 -6.96 3.90 8.28
C PRO A 130 -6.45 5.01 9.20
N ALA A 131 -5.33 4.80 9.89
CA ALA A 131 -4.71 5.82 10.75
C ALA A 131 -3.72 6.73 9.98
N GLY A 132 -3.61 6.56 8.66
CA GLY A 132 -2.83 7.42 7.76
C GLY A 132 -1.39 6.95 7.54
N GLU A 133 -0.92 5.91 8.24
CA GLU A 133 0.37 5.30 7.93
C GLU A 133 0.30 4.57 6.59
N ALA A 134 1.41 4.52 5.88
CA ALA A 134 1.48 3.89 4.58
C ALA A 134 2.71 2.98 4.47
N VAL A 135 2.60 1.94 3.66
CA VAL A 135 3.70 1.02 3.36
C VAL A 135 3.81 0.79 1.86
N ASN A 136 5.03 0.75 1.32
CA ASN A 136 5.23 0.40 -0.07
C ASN A 136 4.67 -1.01 -0.35
N TRP A 137 3.82 -1.14 -1.36
CA TRP A 137 3.09 -2.39 -1.62
C TRP A 137 4.05 -3.54 -1.98
N ARG A 138 5.19 -3.27 -2.61
CA ARG A 138 6.18 -4.28 -2.99
C ARG A 138 6.95 -4.80 -1.80
N GLU A 139 7.33 -3.91 -0.88
CA GLU A 139 7.97 -4.30 0.36
C GLU A 139 7.05 -5.19 1.20
N LEU A 140 5.77 -4.81 1.27
CA LEU A 140 4.73 -5.58 1.93
C LEU A 140 4.54 -6.96 1.29
N HIS A 141 4.35 -7.01 -0.04
CA HIS A 141 4.20 -8.25 -0.80
C HIS A 141 5.39 -9.19 -0.59
N GLY A 142 6.62 -8.66 -0.72
CA GLY A 142 7.83 -9.41 -0.45
C GLY A 142 7.93 -9.92 1.00
N ALA A 143 7.52 -9.11 1.98
CA ALA A 143 7.53 -9.50 3.38
C ALA A 143 6.55 -10.63 3.70
N LEU A 144 5.33 -10.56 3.17
CA LEU A 144 4.30 -11.59 3.37
C LEU A 144 4.72 -12.92 2.73
N ARG A 145 5.28 -12.90 1.52
CA ARG A 145 5.79 -14.11 0.84
C ARG A 145 6.95 -14.75 1.61
N ARG A 146 7.90 -13.95 2.13
CA ARG A 146 8.98 -14.45 3.00
C ARG A 146 8.44 -15.09 4.27
N ARG A 147 7.34 -14.57 4.84
CA ARG A 147 6.73 -15.11 6.05
C ARG A 147 5.97 -16.41 5.79
N ALA A 148 5.23 -16.50 4.67
CA ALA A 148 4.57 -17.72 4.24
C ALA A 148 5.59 -18.87 4.03
N GLY A 149 6.71 -18.57 3.34
CA GLY A 149 7.79 -19.54 3.12
C GLY A 149 8.51 -20.01 4.40
N ARG A 150 8.53 -19.21 5.47
CA ARG A 150 9.06 -19.64 6.78
C ARG A 150 8.11 -20.56 7.53
N ARG A 151 6.79 -20.40 7.36
CA ARG A 151 5.77 -21.26 7.99
C ARG A 151 5.62 -22.61 7.31
N SER A 152 5.93 -22.71 6.02
CA SER A 152 5.91 -23.96 5.26
C SER A 152 7.20 -24.79 5.37
N ARG A 153 8.25 -24.28 6.04
CA ARG A 153 9.48 -25.05 6.25
C ARG A 153 9.26 -26.07 7.38
N PRO A 154 9.41 -27.39 7.14
CA PRO A 154 9.29 -28.39 8.20
C PRO A 154 10.33 -28.10 9.31
N PRO A 155 10.06 -28.48 10.57
CA PRO A 155 11.04 -28.34 11.65
C PRO A 155 12.32 -29.05 11.23
N MET A 156 13.45 -28.34 11.30
CA MET A 156 14.76 -28.96 11.03
C MET A 156 14.95 -30.09 12.05
N PRO A 157 15.44 -31.28 11.64
CA PRO A 157 15.83 -32.30 12.60
C PRO A 157 16.93 -31.74 13.49
N THR A 158 16.82 -31.97 14.79
CA THR A 158 17.81 -31.59 15.81
C THR A 158 19.06 -32.44 15.64
N GLY A 159 19.89 -32.10 14.65
CA GLY A 159 21.23 -32.62 14.45
C GLY A 159 22.24 -31.54 14.81
N SER A 160 23.10 -31.84 15.77
CA SER A 160 24.17 -30.97 16.28
C SER A 160 25.06 -30.43 15.16
N ALA A 161 24.82 -29.18 14.73
CA ALA A 161 25.71 -28.45 13.85
C ALA A 161 26.44 -27.37 14.63
N ARG A 162 27.75 -27.59 14.72
CA ARG A 162 28.79 -26.80 15.37
C ARG A 162 28.79 -25.36 14.81
N TRP A 163 28.39 -24.39 15.61
CA TRP A 163 28.46 -22.97 15.25
C TRP A 163 29.92 -22.50 15.26
N ARG A 164 30.51 -22.27 14.10
CA ARG A 164 31.74 -21.45 13.98
C ARG A 164 31.35 -19.99 14.22
N ARG A 165 31.90 -19.39 15.28
CA ARG A 165 31.89 -17.94 15.49
C ARG A 165 32.68 -17.27 14.36
N MET A 166 32.08 -16.26 13.72
CA MET A 166 32.85 -15.16 13.14
C MET A 166 32.48 -13.87 13.86
N ARG A 167 33.52 -13.05 14.00
CA ARG A 167 33.69 -12.00 15.00
C ARG A 167 32.87 -10.76 14.66
N CYS A 168 32.37 -10.13 15.72
CA CYS A 168 32.08 -8.70 15.73
C CYS A 168 33.41 -7.93 15.69
N LEU A 169 33.43 -6.81 14.96
CA LEU A 169 34.21 -5.62 15.31
C LEU A 169 33.30 -4.38 15.18
N PRO A 170 33.60 -3.29 15.91
CA PRO A 170 32.60 -2.51 16.62
C PRO A 170 32.55 -1.04 16.15
N ASN A 171 31.69 -0.28 16.82
CA ASN A 171 31.57 1.18 16.89
C ASN A 171 30.49 1.83 16.03
N TRP A 172 29.29 1.93 16.61
CA TRP A 172 28.44 3.10 16.44
C TRP A 172 27.71 3.40 17.76
N THR A 173 27.89 4.61 18.29
CA THR A 173 27.20 5.13 19.48
C THR A 173 26.01 6.00 19.06
N PRO A 174 24.86 5.94 19.77
CA PRO A 174 23.64 6.64 19.38
C PRO A 174 23.51 8.03 20.05
N GLY A 175 23.14 9.03 19.27
CA GLY A 175 22.48 10.26 19.74
C GLY A 175 21.00 10.23 19.34
N ARG A 176 20.11 10.42 20.33
CA ARG A 176 18.64 10.59 20.28
C ARG A 176 18.24 11.69 19.28
N SER A 177 17.05 11.84 18.67
CA SER A 177 15.75 11.17 18.44
C SER A 177 14.94 12.16 17.54
N PRO A 178 13.75 11.86 16.98
CA PRO A 178 13.22 10.59 16.47
C PRO A 178 12.94 10.67 14.96
N ALA A 179 13.45 9.72 14.19
CA ALA A 179 12.82 9.32 12.94
C ALA A 179 11.86 8.16 13.28
N SER A 180 10.59 8.29 12.90
CA SER A 180 9.63 7.19 12.88
C SER A 180 10.18 6.07 11.99
N SER A 181 10.88 5.12 12.59
CA SER A 181 11.53 4.04 11.87
C SER A 181 10.49 3.10 11.25
N ALA A 182 10.78 2.58 10.06
CA ALA A 182 9.97 1.57 9.35
C ALA A 182 9.58 0.33 10.19
N ARG A 183 10.24 0.11 11.35
CA ARG A 183 9.83 -0.91 12.33
C ARG A 183 8.48 -0.60 12.99
N SER A 184 8.12 0.68 13.17
CA SER A 184 6.84 1.09 13.76
C SER A 184 5.67 0.79 12.81
N THR A 185 5.82 1.07 11.52
CA THR A 185 4.79 0.83 10.50
C THR A 185 4.55 -0.66 10.26
N MET A 186 5.62 -1.48 10.17
CA MET A 186 5.45 -2.93 10.07
C MET A 186 4.86 -3.57 11.33
N ALA A 187 5.16 -3.04 12.52
CA ALA A 187 4.56 -3.51 13.77
C ALA A 187 3.08 -3.15 13.85
N ALA A 188 2.71 -1.88 13.59
CA ALA A 188 1.32 -1.43 13.55
C ALA A 188 0.50 -2.21 12.51
N MET A 189 1.08 -2.50 11.35
CA MET A 189 0.43 -3.30 10.31
C MET A 189 0.33 -4.78 10.67
N THR A 190 1.35 -5.36 11.31
CA THR A 190 1.25 -6.75 11.81
C THR A 190 0.16 -6.87 12.87
N THR A 191 0.03 -5.87 13.74
CA THR A 191 -1.06 -5.78 14.73
C THR A 191 -2.41 -5.63 14.03
N TRP A 192 -2.55 -4.75 13.05
CA TRP A 192 -3.78 -4.60 12.25
C TRP A 192 -4.18 -5.89 11.51
N ILE A 193 -3.21 -6.60 10.90
CA ILE A 193 -3.42 -7.91 10.25
C ILE A 193 -3.82 -8.96 11.29
N THR A 194 -3.14 -9.02 12.44
CA THR A 194 -3.31 -10.11 13.42
C THR A 194 -4.56 -9.93 14.29
N GLU A 195 -4.80 -8.74 14.82
CA GLU A 195 -5.95 -8.45 15.70
C GLU A 195 -7.29 -8.54 14.97
N ARG A 196 -7.36 -8.10 13.71
CA ARG A 196 -8.60 -8.15 12.93
C ARG A 196 -8.84 -9.47 12.18
N SER A 197 -7.79 -10.26 11.95
CA SER A 197 -7.96 -11.67 11.52
C SER A 197 -8.54 -12.55 12.63
N CYS A 198 -8.24 -12.27 13.91
CA CYS A 198 -8.81 -13.00 15.04
C CYS A 198 -10.28 -12.65 15.33
N ALA A 199 -10.73 -11.44 14.98
CA ALA A 199 -12.12 -11.01 15.17
C ALA A 199 -13.11 -11.65 14.18
N ALA A 200 -12.65 -12.39 13.16
CA ALA A 200 -13.47 -12.97 12.10
C ALA A 200 -13.70 -14.50 12.21
N LEU A 201 -13.34 -15.13 13.34
CA LEU A 201 -13.72 -16.53 13.59
C LEU A 201 -15.13 -16.57 14.22
N PRO A 202 -16.19 -17.04 13.53
CA PRO A 202 -17.43 -17.35 14.22
C PRO A 202 -17.14 -18.47 15.23
N ARG A 203 -17.49 -18.23 16.50
CA ARG A 203 -17.55 -19.29 17.51
C ARG A 203 -18.49 -20.37 16.97
N SER A 204 -17.94 -21.55 16.72
CA SER A 204 -18.69 -22.73 16.30
C SER A 204 -19.83 -22.97 17.30
N ALA A 205 -21.08 -22.81 16.86
CA ALA A 205 -22.22 -23.27 17.64
C ALA A 205 -22.23 -24.81 17.66
N PRO A 206 -22.56 -25.46 18.79
CA PRO A 206 -22.60 -26.91 18.87
C PRO A 206 -23.72 -27.46 17.97
N PHE A 207 -23.35 -28.45 17.16
CA PHE A 207 -24.25 -29.20 16.29
C PHE A 207 -25.21 -30.06 17.14
N THR A 208 -26.50 -29.78 17.09
CA THR A 208 -27.57 -30.64 17.62
C THR A 208 -28.20 -31.44 16.49
N PRO A 209 -28.14 -32.79 16.49
CA PRO A 209 -28.84 -33.58 15.49
C PRO A 209 -30.34 -33.68 15.82
N SER A 210 -31.20 -33.21 14.93
CA SER A 210 -32.65 -33.39 15.00
C SER A 210 -33.05 -34.73 14.35
N SER A 211 -33.80 -35.54 15.11
CA SER A 211 -34.42 -36.81 14.69
C SER A 211 -35.54 -36.64 13.65
N PRO A 212 -35.87 -37.68 12.87
CA PRO A 212 -36.81 -37.60 11.74
C PRO A 212 -38.27 -37.63 12.23
N SER A 213 -39.08 -36.68 11.75
CA SER A 213 -40.52 -36.66 12.01
C SER A 213 -41.33 -37.14 10.82
N ARG A 214 -42.15 -38.16 11.11
CA ARG A 214 -43.17 -38.87 10.32
C ARG A 214 -43.84 -38.12 9.17
N VAL A 215 -43.91 -38.83 8.04
CA VAL A 215 -44.93 -38.67 6.98
C VAL A 215 -46.32 -38.92 7.57
N ARG A 216 -47.28 -38.02 7.30
CA ARG A 216 -48.70 -38.20 7.63
C ARG A 216 -49.48 -38.36 6.31
N ALA A 217 -50.19 -39.48 6.18
CA ALA A 217 -51.07 -39.79 5.07
C ALA A 217 -52.28 -38.84 5.03
N MET A 218 -52.74 -38.51 3.81
CA MET A 218 -54.04 -37.88 3.57
C MET A 218 -55.13 -38.95 3.43
N PRO A 219 -56.36 -38.71 3.92
CA PRO A 219 -57.50 -39.52 3.54
C PRO A 219 -58.13 -39.02 2.23
N THR A 220 -58.80 -39.96 1.60
CA THR A 220 -59.47 -40.01 0.27
C THR A 220 -60.31 -38.80 -0.11
#